data_AF-A0A453TE38-F1
#
_entry.id   AF-A0A453TE38-F1
#
_cell.length_a   1.000
_cell.length_b   1.000
_cell.length_c   1.000
_cell.angle_alpha   90.00
_cell.angle_beta   90.00
_cell.angle_gamma   90.00
#
_symmetry.space_group_name_H-M   'P 1'
#
loop_
_entity.id
_entity.type
_entity.pdbx_description
1 polymer ?
#
loop_
_entity_poly.entity_id
_entity_poly.type
_entity_poly.pdbx_seq_one_letter_code
_entity_poly.pdbx_strand_id
1 'polypeptide(L)'
;VASNERHGNNNGTPGKNAGSAGARKPKKRKLDAEVSQDDQVCERCDSGLHGDAMLLCDRCDKGWHMYCLSPPLESVPPGNWYCSDCKNPDSDCFGFVERRNTCQLDAFKRFDDKVRRKWFGPRPPSRVQVEKLFWEIVEGKAGELEVMYGSDIDTSDYGSGFPRLGDPVPASVDPEAWQKYCSSPWNLNNFPNLPGSVLRTVKDKIPGVMVPWLYMGMLFSSFCWHVEDHCFYSINYLHWGEPKCWYGVPGAEANAFERVMRKALPDLFDAQPDLLFHLVTMLNPSVLQANGVPVYSVMQEPGNFVITFPRSYHGGFNLGNTCHTP
;
A
#
# COMPACT_ATOMS: atom_id res chain seq x y z
N VAL A 1 -7.42 -7.71 1.57
CA VAL A 1 -7.02 -8.17 2.92
C VAL A 1 -8.01 -9.24 3.32
N ALA A 2 -7.56 -10.49 3.33
CA ALA A 2 -8.41 -11.66 3.46
C ALA A 2 -9.16 -11.67 4.80
N SER A 3 -10.49 -11.74 4.75
CA SER A 3 -11.34 -11.97 5.91
C SER A 3 -12.03 -13.34 5.77
N ASN A 4 -11.72 -14.19 6.75
CA ASN A 4 -12.28 -15.51 6.93
C ASN A 4 -13.29 -15.38 8.08
N GLU A 5 -14.59 -15.49 7.81
CA GLU A 5 -15.59 -15.66 8.88
C GLU A 5 -16.52 -16.82 8.58
N ARG A 6 -16.43 -17.83 9.45
CA ARG A 6 -17.51 -18.78 9.73
C ARG A 6 -18.58 -18.06 10.52
N HIS A 7 -19.85 -18.39 10.28
CA HIS A 7 -20.90 -18.44 11.32
C HIS A 7 -21.89 -19.55 10.99
N GLY A 8 -22.39 -20.18 12.05
CA GLY A 8 -23.03 -21.50 12.04
C GLY A 8 -24.56 -21.51 12.00
N ASN A 9 -25.05 -22.66 11.54
CA ASN A 9 -26.07 -23.54 12.15
C ASN A 9 -27.51 -23.03 12.36
N ASN A 10 -28.53 -23.72 11.81
CA ASN A 10 -29.31 -24.76 12.52
C ASN A 10 -30.57 -25.27 11.76
N ASN A 11 -31.07 -26.42 12.26
CA ASN A 11 -32.36 -27.14 12.04
C ASN A 11 -32.31 -28.25 10.98
N GLY A 12 -32.58 -29.53 11.24
CA GLY A 12 -33.15 -30.25 12.39
C GLY A 12 -34.30 -31.15 11.91
N THR A 13 -34.21 -32.48 12.10
CA THR A 13 -35.28 -33.45 12.50
C THR A 13 -34.93 -34.93 12.16
N PRO A 14 -35.57 -35.92 12.83
CA PRO A 14 -34.95 -37.23 13.14
C PRO A 14 -35.71 -38.48 12.63
N GLY A 15 -35.07 -39.65 12.71
CA GLY A 15 -35.71 -40.98 12.65
C GLY A 15 -34.65 -42.08 12.89
N LYS A 16 -34.67 -42.89 13.96
CA LYS A 16 -35.60 -43.94 14.44
C LYS A 16 -34.92 -45.33 14.36
N ASN A 17 -34.70 -45.88 15.57
CA ASN A 17 -34.98 -47.24 16.05
C ASN A 17 -34.03 -48.45 15.84
N ALA A 18 -33.91 -49.14 17.00
CA ALA A 18 -33.72 -50.58 17.27
C ALA A 18 -32.30 -51.15 17.10
N GLY A 19 -31.74 -51.98 17.98
CA GLY A 19 -32.22 -52.63 19.20
C GLY A 19 -31.36 -53.87 19.49
N SER A 20 -31.31 -54.26 20.78
CA SER A 20 -30.88 -55.55 21.34
C SER A 20 -29.41 -55.78 21.73
N ALA A 21 -29.30 -56.54 22.83
CA ALA A 21 -28.19 -56.68 23.76
C ALA A 21 -27.49 -58.03 23.63
N GLY A 22 -26.25 -58.12 24.14
CA GLY A 22 -25.58 -59.41 24.38
C GLY A 22 -24.10 -59.26 24.73
N ALA A 23 -23.76 -59.49 26.00
CA ALA A 23 -22.40 -59.45 26.54
C ALA A 23 -21.68 -60.81 26.43
N ARG A 24 -20.38 -60.83 26.04
CA ARG A 24 -19.24 -61.47 26.75
C ARG A 24 -17.90 -61.35 25.99
N LYS A 25 -16.85 -61.05 26.78
CA LYS A 25 -15.43 -60.74 26.49
C LYS A 25 -14.60 -61.95 25.95
N PRO A 26 -13.26 -61.84 25.76
CA PRO A 26 -12.44 -60.86 25.02
C PRO A 26 -11.38 -61.54 24.10
N LYS A 27 -10.98 -60.95 22.96
CA LYS A 27 -9.68 -61.27 22.33
C LYS A 27 -9.02 -60.04 21.69
N LYS A 28 -7.73 -59.92 22.01
CA LYS A 28 -6.72 -58.91 21.64
C LYS A 28 -6.92 -58.33 20.23
N ARG A 29 -6.95 -56.99 20.12
CA ARG A 29 -6.71 -56.27 18.87
C ARG A 29 -5.68 -55.19 19.10
N LYS A 30 -4.76 -55.09 18.14
CA LYS A 30 -3.78 -54.02 17.96
C LYS A 30 -4.47 -52.67 18.14
N LEU A 31 -3.87 -51.80 18.94
CA LEU A 31 -4.16 -50.38 18.90
C LEU A 31 -3.33 -49.81 17.76
N ASP A 32 -3.94 -49.82 16.57
CA ASP A 32 -3.64 -48.83 15.55
C ASP A 32 -4.25 -47.53 16.09
N ALA A 33 -3.40 -46.59 16.52
CA ALA A 33 -3.84 -45.26 16.86
C ALA A 33 -4.12 -44.52 15.54
N GLU A 34 -5.38 -44.19 15.31
CA GLU A 34 -5.80 -43.24 14.29
C GLU A 34 -5.09 -41.91 14.56
N VAL A 35 -4.15 -41.54 13.70
CA VAL A 35 -3.48 -40.24 13.72
C VAL A 35 -4.47 -39.20 13.23
N SER A 36 -4.87 -38.28 14.09
CA SER A 36 -5.53 -37.03 13.71
C SER A 36 -4.63 -36.29 12.73
N GLN A 37 -5.16 -36.01 11.54
CA GLN A 37 -4.38 -35.48 10.43
C GLN A 37 -4.22 -33.94 10.50
N ASP A 38 -4.11 -33.38 11.71
CA ASP A 38 -4.08 -31.93 11.98
C ASP A 38 -3.19 -31.59 13.19
N ASP A 39 -2.16 -32.39 13.47
CA ASP A 39 -1.21 -32.10 14.53
C ASP A 39 -0.23 -31.00 14.05
N GLN A 40 -0.36 -29.80 14.61
CA GLN A 40 0.52 -28.66 14.32
C GLN A 40 1.99 -29.05 14.57
N VAL A 41 2.85 -28.85 13.58
CA VAL A 41 4.28 -29.20 13.65
C VAL A 41 5.16 -27.97 13.87
N CYS A 42 6.32 -28.18 14.49
CA CYS A 42 7.32 -27.13 14.61
C CYS A 42 8.09 -26.95 13.30
N GLU A 43 8.13 -25.73 12.77
CA GLU A 43 8.81 -25.39 11.50
C GLU A 43 10.34 -25.53 11.51
N ARG A 44 10.96 -25.71 12.69
CA ARG A 44 12.42 -25.89 12.78
C ARG A 44 12.86 -27.35 12.87
N CYS A 45 12.08 -28.20 13.52
CA CYS A 45 12.43 -29.59 13.77
C CYS A 45 11.45 -30.58 13.14
N ASP A 46 10.44 -30.09 12.42
CA ASP A 46 9.39 -30.84 11.73
C ASP A 46 8.66 -31.84 12.64
N SER A 47 8.62 -31.55 13.94
CA SER A 47 8.04 -32.43 14.97
C SER A 47 6.83 -31.77 15.62
N GLY A 48 5.75 -32.55 15.78
CA GLY A 48 4.57 -32.20 16.60
C GLY A 48 4.67 -32.64 18.07
N LEU A 49 5.80 -33.19 18.49
CA LEU A 49 6.03 -33.60 19.89
C LEU A 49 6.30 -32.37 20.75
N HIS A 50 5.75 -32.29 21.97
CA HIS A 50 5.86 -31.13 22.88
C HIS A 50 5.01 -29.90 22.50
N GLY A 51 3.76 -30.13 22.08
CA GLY A 51 2.80 -29.07 21.79
C GLY A 51 2.50 -28.13 22.96
N ASP A 52 2.72 -28.55 24.20
CA ASP A 52 2.63 -27.72 25.42
C ASP A 52 3.74 -26.66 25.52
N ALA A 53 4.87 -26.88 24.84
CA ALA A 53 5.99 -25.95 24.74
C ALA A 53 6.10 -25.31 23.34
N MET A 54 5.00 -25.31 22.58
CA MET A 54 4.92 -24.77 21.22
C MET A 54 4.17 -23.44 21.19
N LEU A 55 4.78 -22.45 20.55
CA LEU A 55 4.19 -21.15 20.25
C LEU A 55 3.64 -21.16 18.83
N LEU A 56 2.49 -20.51 18.63
CA LEU A 56 1.98 -20.20 17.31
C LEU A 56 2.36 -18.76 16.96
N CYS A 57 2.78 -18.55 15.72
CA CYS A 57 2.99 -17.21 15.20
C CYS A 57 1.65 -16.54 14.95
N ASP A 58 1.37 -15.40 15.58
CA ASP A 58 0.08 -14.68 15.45
C ASP A 58 -0.15 -14.08 14.04
N ARG A 59 0.80 -14.23 13.10
CA ARG A 59 0.66 -13.82 11.70
C ARG A 59 0.36 -14.98 10.76
N CYS A 60 1.11 -16.08 10.85
CA CYS A 60 1.06 -17.17 9.88
C CYS A 60 0.53 -18.48 10.46
N ASP A 61 0.10 -18.48 11.73
CA ASP A 61 -0.37 -19.62 12.52
C ASP A 61 0.61 -20.80 12.63
N LYS A 62 1.83 -20.70 12.09
CA LYS A 62 2.85 -21.75 12.13
C LYS A 62 3.36 -22.00 13.55
N GLY A 63 3.63 -23.27 13.86
CA GLY A 63 4.11 -23.73 15.16
C GLY A 63 5.63 -23.67 15.33
N TRP A 64 6.09 -23.27 16.52
CA TRP A 64 7.50 -23.18 16.88
C TRP A 64 7.71 -23.59 18.33
N HIS A 65 8.58 -24.57 18.59
CA HIS A 65 8.96 -24.88 19.97
C HIS A 65 9.78 -23.74 20.59
N MET A 66 9.47 -23.39 21.84
CA MET A 66 10.20 -22.36 22.60
C MET A 66 11.70 -22.66 22.68
N TYR A 67 12.09 -23.93 22.79
CA TYR A 67 13.48 -24.38 22.82
C TYR A 67 14.14 -24.46 21.43
N CYS A 68 13.34 -24.51 20.35
CA CYS A 68 13.83 -24.44 18.98
C CYS A 68 14.06 -22.99 18.53
N LEU A 69 13.71 -21.98 19.32
CA LEU A 69 14.00 -20.58 18.98
C LEU A 69 15.47 -20.24 19.23
N SER A 70 15.95 -19.16 18.61
CA SER A 70 17.30 -18.63 18.83
C SER A 70 17.20 -17.12 19.09
N PRO A 71 17.34 -16.64 20.33
CA PRO A 71 17.59 -17.42 21.55
C PRO A 71 16.36 -18.28 21.98
N PRO A 72 16.56 -19.41 22.68
CA PRO A 72 15.48 -20.19 23.28
C PRO A 72 14.68 -19.35 24.28
N LEU A 73 13.36 -19.56 24.34
CA LEU A 73 12.49 -18.92 25.32
C LEU A 73 12.21 -19.86 26.49
N GLU A 74 12.22 -19.31 27.71
CA GLU A 74 11.90 -20.06 28.93
C GLU A 74 10.39 -20.08 29.23
N SER A 75 9.65 -19.10 28.73
CA SER A 75 8.21 -18.97 28.91
C SER A 75 7.54 -18.26 27.73
N VAL A 76 6.24 -18.45 27.57
CA VAL A 76 5.41 -17.74 26.59
C VAL A 76 5.52 -16.23 26.84
N PRO A 77 5.93 -15.42 25.84
CA PRO A 77 6.02 -13.96 25.99
C PRO A 77 4.64 -13.33 26.25
N PRO A 78 4.57 -12.23 27.01
CA PRO A 78 3.34 -11.46 27.12
C PRO A 78 3.04 -10.72 25.80
N GLY A 79 1.82 -10.87 25.28
CA GLY A 79 1.39 -10.22 24.03
C GLY A 79 1.63 -11.09 22.79
N ASN A 80 1.57 -10.46 21.61
CA ASN A 80 1.71 -11.18 20.34
C ASN A 80 3.16 -11.63 20.12
N TRP A 81 3.34 -12.82 19.57
CA TRP A 81 4.63 -13.38 19.18
C TRP A 81 4.66 -13.69 17.67
N TYR A 82 5.73 -13.22 17.02
CA TYR A 82 5.98 -13.45 15.59
C TYR A 82 7.25 -14.30 15.40
N CYS A 83 7.21 -15.25 14.48
CA CYS A 83 8.36 -16.08 14.13
C CYS A 83 9.43 -15.29 13.37
N SER A 84 10.63 -15.86 13.23
CA SER A 84 11.74 -15.23 12.53
C SER A 84 11.37 -14.76 11.13
N ASP A 85 10.62 -15.57 10.38
CA ASP A 85 10.21 -15.24 9.00
C ASP A 85 9.22 -14.07 8.96
N CYS A 86 8.37 -13.93 9.99
CA CYS A 86 7.44 -12.82 10.13
C CYS A 86 8.07 -11.59 10.82
N LYS A 87 9.19 -11.77 11.52
CA LYS A 87 10.00 -10.71 12.13
C LYS A 87 11.04 -10.13 11.18
N ASN A 88 11.47 -10.91 10.18
CA ASN A 88 12.45 -10.46 9.20
C ASN A 88 11.71 -9.76 8.05
N PRO A 89 12.00 -8.46 7.80
CA PRO A 89 11.22 -7.63 6.88
C PRO A 89 11.39 -8.00 5.39
N ASP A 90 12.30 -8.90 5.03
CA ASP A 90 12.68 -9.13 3.63
C ASP A 90 11.80 -10.13 2.86
N SER A 91 10.95 -10.94 3.51
CA SER A 91 10.12 -11.93 2.80
C SER A 91 8.61 -11.66 2.81
N ASP A 92 8.11 -10.78 3.69
CA ASP A 92 6.71 -10.37 3.75
C ASP A 92 6.60 -8.88 4.13
N CYS A 93 7.35 -8.04 3.40
CA CYS A 93 7.26 -6.61 3.56
C CYS A 93 5.82 -6.18 3.19
N PHE A 94 5.13 -5.52 4.12
CA PHE A 94 3.86 -4.86 3.85
C PHE A 94 4.17 -3.75 2.82
N GLY A 95 3.92 -4.02 1.54
CA GLY A 95 4.51 -3.24 0.46
C GLY A 95 3.85 -3.49 -0.88
N PHE A 96 4.09 -2.60 -1.84
CA PHE A 96 3.65 -2.81 -3.21
C PHE A 96 4.46 -3.94 -3.86
N VAL A 97 3.77 -4.95 -4.40
CA VAL A 97 4.43 -6.09 -5.04
C VAL A 97 4.82 -5.73 -6.47
N GLU A 98 6.12 -5.73 -6.75
CA GLU A 98 6.63 -5.57 -8.12
C GLU A 98 6.33 -6.85 -8.93
N ARG A 99 5.16 -6.88 -9.60
CA ARG A 99 4.77 -8.03 -10.44
C ARG A 99 5.26 -7.92 -11.88
N ARG A 100 5.56 -6.72 -12.38
CA ARG A 100 5.94 -6.47 -13.78
C ARG A 100 6.85 -5.25 -13.91
N ASN A 101 8.06 -5.47 -14.43
CA ASN A 101 9.03 -4.40 -14.68
C ASN A 101 8.72 -3.61 -15.96
N THR A 102 7.78 -4.07 -16.79
CA THR A 102 7.37 -3.39 -18.02
C THR A 102 5.87 -3.49 -18.23
N CYS A 103 5.23 -2.37 -18.55
CA CYS A 103 3.83 -2.31 -18.94
C CYS A 103 3.66 -1.34 -20.12
N GLN A 104 3.04 -1.79 -21.21
CA GLN A 104 2.70 -0.90 -22.30
C GLN A 104 1.55 0.02 -21.88
N LEU A 105 1.62 1.30 -22.26
CA LEU A 105 0.61 2.30 -21.90
C LEU A 105 -0.82 1.90 -22.30
N ASP A 106 -0.98 1.25 -23.46
CA ASP A 106 -2.29 0.78 -23.91
C ASP A 106 -2.81 -0.39 -23.07
N ALA A 107 -1.92 -1.25 -22.56
CA ALA A 107 -2.32 -2.32 -21.64
C ALA A 107 -2.75 -1.74 -20.28
N PHE A 108 -2.04 -0.72 -19.80
CA PHE A 108 -2.38 0.02 -18.58
C PHE A 108 -3.77 0.67 -18.69
N LYS A 109 -4.03 1.40 -19.78
CA LYS A 109 -5.34 2.01 -20.09
C LYS A 109 -6.48 0.99 -20.14
N ARG A 110 -6.28 -0.13 -20.85
CA ARG A 110 -7.29 -1.21 -20.92
C ARG A 110 -7.61 -1.81 -19.55
N PHE A 111 -6.61 -1.89 -18.67
CA PHE A 111 -6.82 -2.36 -17.31
C PHE A 111 -7.58 -1.33 -16.47
N ASP A 112 -7.26 -0.04 -16.56
CA ASP A 112 -8.04 1.05 -15.94
C ASP A 112 -9.53 0.98 -16.34
N ASP A 113 -9.81 0.88 -17.64
CA ASP A 113 -11.18 0.76 -18.16
C ASP A 113 -11.90 -0.50 -17.68
N LYS A 114 -11.17 -1.60 -17.48
CA LYS A 114 -11.73 -2.84 -16.92
C LYS A 114 -12.10 -2.66 -15.45
N VAL A 115 -11.22 -2.06 -14.65
CA VAL A 115 -11.48 -1.78 -13.23
C VAL A 115 -12.65 -0.81 -13.09
N ARG A 116 -12.67 0.28 -13.87
CA ARG A 116 -13.77 1.25 -13.87
C ARG A 116 -15.12 0.61 -14.17
N ARG A 117 -15.20 -0.19 -15.24
CA ARG A 117 -16.44 -0.89 -15.60
C ARG A 117 -16.88 -1.90 -14.55
N LYS A 118 -15.94 -2.58 -13.90
CA LYS A 118 -16.24 -3.54 -12.81
C LYS A 118 -16.92 -2.83 -11.63
N TRP A 119 -16.43 -1.66 -11.23
CA TRP A 119 -16.87 -0.98 -10.01
C TRP A 119 -18.02 0.01 -10.20
N PHE A 120 -18.10 0.66 -11.37
CA PHE A 120 -19.08 1.71 -11.65
C PHE A 120 -20.05 1.37 -12.79
N GLY A 121 -19.83 0.26 -13.49
CA GLY A 121 -20.63 -0.12 -14.65
C GLY A 121 -20.35 0.77 -15.87
N PRO A 122 -21.31 0.92 -16.79
CA PRO A 122 -21.12 1.62 -18.06
C PRO A 122 -21.21 3.14 -17.97
N ARG A 123 -21.71 3.70 -16.85
CA ARG A 123 -21.83 5.14 -16.68
C ARG A 123 -20.61 5.70 -15.97
N PRO A 124 -20.07 6.85 -16.40
CA PRO A 124 -18.97 7.49 -15.70
C PRO A 124 -19.42 7.91 -14.30
N PRO A 125 -18.68 7.53 -13.24
CA PRO A 125 -19.02 7.94 -11.87
C PRO A 125 -18.73 9.42 -11.64
N SER A 126 -19.44 10.03 -10.70
CA SER A 126 -19.07 11.34 -10.19
C SER A 126 -17.83 11.25 -9.29
N ARG A 127 -17.11 12.36 -9.14
CA ARG A 127 -15.91 12.44 -8.29
C ARG A 127 -16.18 12.00 -6.84
N VAL A 128 -17.33 12.42 -6.30
CA VAL A 128 -17.79 12.07 -4.96
C VAL A 128 -18.04 10.56 -4.83
N GLN A 129 -18.55 9.91 -5.87
CA GLN A 129 -18.73 8.45 -5.87
C GLN A 129 -17.39 7.72 -5.87
N VAL A 130 -16.40 8.22 -6.64
CA VAL A 130 -15.05 7.64 -6.67
C VAL A 130 -14.38 7.78 -5.31
N GLU A 131 -14.38 8.97 -4.71
CA GLU A 131 -13.77 9.21 -3.40
C GLU A 131 -14.44 8.39 -2.29
N LYS A 132 -15.77 8.33 -2.28
CA LYS A 132 -16.51 7.50 -1.32
C LYS A 132 -16.12 6.03 -1.43
N LEU A 133 -16.12 5.47 -2.64
CA LEU A 133 -15.79 4.06 -2.85
C LEU A 133 -14.33 3.76 -2.54
N PHE A 134 -13.41 4.68 -2.85
CA PHE A 134 -11.99 4.53 -2.47
C PHE A 134 -11.85 4.33 -0.96
N TRP A 135 -12.49 5.18 -0.15
CA TRP A 135 -12.42 5.04 1.31
C TRP A 135 -13.15 3.80 1.83
N GLU A 136 -14.27 3.40 1.22
CA GLU A 136 -14.93 2.12 1.55
C GLU A 136 -14.02 0.92 1.28
N ILE A 137 -13.22 0.94 0.22
CA ILE A 137 -12.23 -0.11 -0.09
C ILE A 137 -11.09 -0.09 0.94
N VAL A 138 -10.52 1.07 1.23
CA VAL A 138 -9.42 1.22 2.23
C VAL A 138 -9.85 0.75 3.61
N GLU A 139 -11.10 1.02 4.00
CA GLU A 139 -11.67 0.61 5.29
C GLU A 139 -12.15 -0.85 5.31
N GLY A 140 -11.95 -1.62 4.24
CA GLY A 140 -12.38 -3.02 4.13
C GLY A 140 -13.89 -3.20 4.07
N LYS A 141 -14.65 -2.14 3.80
CA LYS A 141 -16.13 -2.15 3.69
C LYS A 141 -16.60 -2.53 2.28
N ALA A 142 -15.71 -2.50 1.31
CA ALA A 142 -15.95 -2.93 -0.06
C ALA A 142 -15.02 -4.10 -0.44
N GLY A 143 -15.29 -4.73 -1.59
CA GLY A 143 -14.52 -5.88 -2.05
C GLY A 143 -13.03 -5.59 -2.32
N GLU A 144 -12.25 -6.66 -2.51
CA GLU A 144 -10.83 -6.51 -2.80
C GLU A 144 -10.57 -5.91 -4.18
N LEU A 145 -9.58 -5.01 -4.23
CA LEU A 145 -9.13 -4.32 -5.42
C LEU A 145 -7.60 -4.39 -5.51
N GLU A 146 -7.12 -4.81 -6.67
CA GLU A 146 -5.72 -4.67 -7.08
C GLU A 146 -5.66 -3.61 -8.18
N VAL A 147 -4.71 -2.67 -8.05
CA VAL A 147 -4.43 -1.62 -9.02
C VAL A 147 -2.96 -1.67 -9.44
N MET A 148 -2.66 -1.11 -10.60
CA MET A 148 -1.29 -0.87 -11.03
C MET A 148 -0.92 0.59 -10.79
N TYR A 149 0.33 0.85 -10.45
CA TYR A 149 0.86 2.19 -10.36
C TYR A 149 2.27 2.18 -10.93
N GLY A 150 2.55 3.06 -11.89
CA GLY A 150 3.92 3.28 -12.36
C GLY A 150 4.51 4.44 -11.59
N SER A 151 5.32 4.17 -10.57
CA SER A 151 6.04 5.18 -9.82
C SER A 151 7.51 5.24 -10.22
N ASP A 152 8.16 6.35 -9.88
CA ASP A 152 9.62 6.50 -9.87
C ASP A 152 10.30 6.20 -11.23
N ILE A 153 9.58 6.49 -12.33
CA ILE A 153 10.08 6.26 -13.69
C ILE A 153 11.11 7.36 -14.01
N ASP A 154 12.36 6.99 -14.24
CA ASP A 154 13.43 7.93 -14.55
C ASP A 154 13.21 8.61 -15.93
N THR A 155 13.05 9.93 -15.92
CA THR A 155 12.84 10.72 -17.14
C THR A 155 14.09 10.84 -18.01
N SER A 156 15.26 10.44 -17.50
CA SER A 156 16.49 10.30 -18.28
C SER A 156 16.37 9.17 -19.31
N ASP A 157 15.72 8.07 -18.93
CA ASP A 157 15.56 6.87 -19.76
C ASP A 157 14.30 6.92 -20.61
N TYR A 158 13.18 7.34 -20.02
CA TYR A 158 11.86 7.29 -20.67
C TYR A 158 11.42 8.63 -21.28
N GLY A 159 12.19 9.69 -21.05
CA GLY A 159 11.83 11.05 -21.44
C GLY A 159 11.00 11.77 -20.39
N SER A 160 11.05 13.10 -20.41
CA SER A 160 10.27 13.96 -19.51
C SER A 160 8.90 14.26 -20.11
N GLY A 161 7.89 14.45 -19.26
CA GLY A 161 6.61 15.01 -19.72
C GLY A 161 6.73 16.50 -20.12
N PHE A 162 7.82 17.17 -19.73
CA PHE A 162 8.13 18.52 -20.17
C PHE A 162 9.13 18.51 -21.33
N PRO A 163 9.08 19.51 -22.23
CA PRO A 163 10.03 19.62 -23.31
C PRO A 163 11.43 19.99 -22.77
N ARG A 164 12.49 19.42 -23.33
CA ARG A 164 13.89 19.73 -22.98
C ARG A 164 14.66 20.23 -24.19
N LEU A 165 15.73 20.98 -23.91
CA LEU A 165 16.70 21.37 -24.94
C LEU A 165 17.38 20.12 -25.50
N GLY A 166 17.25 19.91 -26.81
CA GLY A 166 17.82 18.78 -27.52
C GLY A 166 16.85 17.63 -27.82
N ASP A 167 15.67 17.61 -27.20
CA ASP A 167 14.62 16.67 -27.57
C ASP A 167 14.04 17.04 -28.96
N PRO A 168 13.65 16.04 -29.80
CA PRO A 168 13.04 16.31 -31.08
C PRO A 168 11.68 16.99 -30.90
N VAL A 169 11.48 18.12 -31.59
CA VAL A 169 10.21 18.85 -31.55
C VAL A 169 9.15 18.06 -32.32
N PRO A 170 8.02 17.68 -31.69
CA PRO A 170 6.95 16.99 -32.40
C PRO A 170 6.35 17.88 -33.50
N ALA A 171 6.05 17.30 -34.67
CA ALA A 171 5.52 18.05 -35.81
C ALA A 171 4.17 18.74 -35.52
N SER A 172 3.43 18.28 -34.51
CA SER A 172 2.16 18.87 -34.07
C SER A 172 2.31 20.06 -33.12
N VAL A 173 3.53 20.43 -32.73
CA VAL A 173 3.80 21.48 -31.75
C VAL A 173 4.49 22.65 -32.42
N ASP A 174 4.01 23.86 -32.13
CA ASP A 174 4.66 25.10 -32.56
C ASP A 174 6.09 25.20 -31.98
N PRO A 175 7.13 25.37 -32.80
CA PRO A 175 8.51 25.46 -32.33
C PRO A 175 8.76 26.62 -31.36
N GLU A 176 8.08 27.75 -31.53
CA GLU A 176 8.24 28.90 -30.62
C GLU A 176 7.66 28.59 -29.24
N ALA A 177 6.45 28.01 -29.20
CA ALA A 177 5.87 27.49 -27.96
C ALA A 177 6.77 26.43 -27.30
N TRP A 178 7.34 25.49 -28.07
CA TRP A 178 8.26 24.48 -27.55
C TRP A 178 9.46 25.13 -26.83
N GLN A 179 10.13 26.09 -27.49
CA GLN A 179 11.27 26.80 -26.89
C GLN A 179 10.88 27.59 -25.64
N LYS A 180 9.70 28.21 -25.65
CA LYS A 180 9.16 28.90 -24.46
C LYS A 180 8.97 27.96 -23.28
N TYR A 181 8.42 26.76 -23.49
CA TYR A 181 8.23 25.79 -22.40
C TYR A 181 9.53 25.09 -21.98
N CYS A 182 10.48 24.87 -22.89
CA CYS A 182 11.83 24.39 -22.57
C CYS A 182 12.54 25.30 -21.58
N SER A 183 12.46 26.62 -21.80
CA SER A 183 13.16 27.63 -21.00
C SER A 183 12.35 28.13 -19.78
N SER A 184 11.11 27.68 -19.63
CA SER A 184 10.24 28.11 -18.54
C SER A 184 10.82 27.72 -17.18
N PRO A 185 10.78 28.62 -16.17
CA PRO A 185 11.16 28.27 -14.80
C PRO A 185 10.18 27.25 -14.17
N TRP A 186 8.97 27.14 -14.70
CA TRP A 186 7.97 26.16 -14.24
C TRP A 186 8.12 24.79 -14.89
N ASN A 187 9.10 24.61 -15.78
CA ASN A 187 9.48 23.29 -16.26
C ASN A 187 10.30 22.61 -15.17
N LEU A 188 9.83 21.47 -14.67
CA LEU A 188 10.42 20.81 -13.50
C LEU A 188 11.86 20.33 -13.74
N ASN A 189 12.29 20.18 -14.99
CA ASN A 189 13.70 19.91 -15.31
C ASN A 189 14.63 21.10 -14.96
N ASN A 190 14.09 22.32 -14.90
CA ASN A 190 14.82 23.54 -14.61
C ASN A 190 14.73 23.95 -13.13
N PHE A 191 13.65 23.55 -12.46
CA PHE A 191 13.26 24.03 -11.12
C PHE A 191 14.37 23.89 -10.05
N PRO A 192 15.06 22.73 -9.93
CA PRO A 192 16.13 22.55 -8.93
C PRO A 192 17.32 23.49 -9.11
N ASN A 193 17.54 24.00 -10.33
CA ASN A 193 18.67 24.85 -10.69
C ASN A 193 18.36 26.35 -10.71
N LEU A 194 17.12 26.75 -10.39
CA LEU A 194 16.72 28.15 -10.38
C LEU A 194 17.47 28.96 -9.31
N PRO A 195 17.70 30.27 -9.54
CA PRO A 195 18.23 31.16 -8.50
C PRO A 195 17.36 31.12 -7.23
N GLY A 196 17.99 30.88 -6.09
CA GLY A 196 17.30 30.72 -4.79
C GLY A 196 17.14 29.27 -4.34
N SER A 197 17.29 28.28 -5.24
CA SER A 197 17.38 26.88 -4.86
C SER A 197 18.78 26.51 -4.36
N VAL A 198 18.87 25.87 -3.20
CA VAL A 198 20.12 25.32 -2.67
C VAL A 198 20.63 24.15 -3.52
N LEU A 199 19.73 23.44 -4.20
CA LEU A 199 20.05 22.26 -5.01
C LEU A 199 20.96 22.60 -6.20
N ARG A 200 20.98 23.86 -6.65
CA ARG A 200 21.93 24.34 -7.67
C ARG A 200 23.41 24.12 -7.28
N THR A 201 23.73 24.01 -5.99
CA THR A 201 25.10 23.77 -5.50
C THR A 201 25.50 22.30 -5.50
N VAL A 202 24.52 21.40 -5.62
CA VAL A 202 24.74 19.95 -5.68
C VAL A 202 25.20 19.61 -7.10
N LYS A 203 26.33 18.92 -7.21
CA LYS A 203 26.93 18.56 -8.50
C LYS A 203 26.32 17.29 -9.09
N ASP A 204 25.90 16.38 -8.22
CA ASP A 204 25.33 15.10 -8.61
C ASP A 204 23.87 15.28 -9.00
N LYS A 205 23.47 14.66 -10.12
CA LYS A 205 22.08 14.65 -10.57
C LYS A 205 21.33 13.53 -9.86
N ILE A 206 20.74 13.86 -8.72
CA ILE A 206 19.99 12.90 -7.89
C ILE A 206 18.59 12.71 -8.49
N PRO A 207 18.20 11.50 -8.96
CA PRO A 207 16.84 11.22 -9.41
C PRO A 207 15.80 11.45 -8.32
N GLY A 208 14.63 11.97 -8.68
CA GLY A 208 13.55 12.31 -7.73
C GLY A 208 13.75 13.65 -7.01
N VAL A 209 14.99 14.15 -6.90
CA VAL A 209 15.30 15.44 -6.25
C VAL A 209 15.70 16.52 -7.26
N MET A 210 16.58 16.19 -8.20
CA MET A 210 17.09 17.11 -9.22
C MET A 210 16.69 16.72 -10.64
N VAL A 211 16.48 15.42 -10.87
CA VAL A 211 15.95 14.90 -12.13
C VAL A 211 14.52 14.45 -11.84
N PRO A 212 13.50 15.06 -12.48
CA PRO A 212 12.11 14.72 -12.19
C PRO A 212 11.80 13.27 -12.51
N TRP A 213 10.91 12.67 -11.73
CA TRP A 213 10.36 11.35 -12.01
C TRP A 213 9.05 11.46 -12.79
N LEU A 214 8.67 10.40 -13.49
CA LEU A 214 7.38 10.29 -14.15
C LEU A 214 6.52 9.26 -13.42
N TYR A 215 5.25 9.60 -13.24
CA TYR A 215 4.28 8.74 -12.58
C TYR A 215 3.07 8.53 -13.47
N MET A 216 2.63 7.27 -13.53
CA MET A 216 1.49 6.79 -14.30
C MET A 216 0.44 6.23 -13.34
N GLY A 217 -0.64 6.98 -13.14
CA GLY A 217 -1.73 6.61 -12.25
C GLY A 217 -2.90 6.02 -13.02
N MET A 218 -3.64 5.10 -12.39
CA MET A 218 -4.97 4.65 -12.82
C MET A 218 -6.01 4.88 -11.70
N LEU A 219 -7.26 4.56 -11.96
CA LEU A 219 -8.34 4.62 -10.97
C LEU A 219 -7.94 3.90 -9.69
N PHE A 220 -8.02 4.62 -8.57
CA PHE A 220 -7.67 4.19 -7.21
C PHE A 220 -6.18 3.93 -6.94
N SER A 221 -5.29 4.10 -7.92
CA SER A 221 -3.85 4.12 -7.62
C SER A 221 -3.55 5.28 -6.64
N SER A 222 -2.83 4.97 -5.57
CA SER A 222 -2.67 5.85 -4.42
C SER A 222 -1.20 6.09 -4.07
N PHE A 223 -0.96 7.24 -3.46
CA PHE A 223 0.29 7.59 -2.81
C PHE A 223 -0.04 7.81 -1.33
N CYS A 224 0.55 6.99 -0.47
CA CYS A 224 0.18 6.95 0.94
C CYS A 224 0.65 8.20 1.70
N TRP A 225 0.23 8.34 2.95
CA TRP A 225 0.67 9.47 3.77
C TRP A 225 2.19 9.48 3.95
N HIS A 226 2.83 10.58 3.56
CA HIS A 226 4.27 10.78 3.74
C HIS A 226 4.67 12.26 3.77
N VAL A 227 5.95 12.49 4.07
CA VAL A 227 6.64 13.77 3.91
C VAL A 227 7.83 13.57 3.00
N GLU A 228 8.26 14.63 2.33
CA GLU A 228 9.45 14.59 1.47
C GLU A 228 10.73 14.36 2.27
N ASP A 229 11.70 13.70 1.63
CA ASP A 229 13.05 13.54 2.17
C ASP A 229 13.64 14.90 2.55
N HIS A 230 14.36 14.93 3.67
CA HIS A 230 14.92 16.14 4.26
C HIS A 230 13.90 17.27 4.49
N CYS A 231 12.59 16.95 4.51
CA CYS A 231 11.51 17.92 4.59
C CYS A 231 11.60 19.00 3.49
N PHE A 232 12.03 18.63 2.28
CA PHE A 232 12.01 19.55 1.15
C PHE A 232 10.59 19.97 0.76
N TYR A 233 10.53 21.00 -0.09
CA TYR A 233 9.33 21.27 -0.88
C TYR A 233 9.21 20.19 -1.95
N SER A 234 7.97 19.89 -2.33
CA SER A 234 7.66 19.06 -3.51
C SER A 234 6.71 19.83 -4.42
N ILE A 235 6.82 19.62 -5.73
CA ILE A 235 6.02 20.33 -6.74
C ILE A 235 5.56 19.37 -7.83
N ASN A 236 4.28 19.03 -7.77
CA ASN A 236 3.69 18.09 -8.71
C ASN A 236 2.94 18.79 -9.85
N TYR A 237 3.26 18.42 -11.09
CA TYR A 237 2.51 18.82 -12.28
C TYR A 237 1.77 17.63 -12.90
N LEU A 238 0.47 17.79 -13.12
CA LEU A 238 -0.36 16.79 -13.80
C LEU A 238 -0.43 17.12 -15.29
N HIS A 239 0.24 16.33 -16.13
CA HIS A 239 0.33 16.60 -17.58
C HIS A 239 -1.00 16.39 -18.29
N TRP A 240 -1.61 15.23 -18.09
CA TRP A 240 -2.86 14.84 -18.74
C TRP A 240 -3.56 13.74 -17.94
N GLY A 241 -4.84 13.51 -18.27
CA GLY A 241 -5.64 12.41 -17.73
C GLY A 241 -6.81 12.89 -16.89
N GLU A 242 -7.22 12.05 -15.95
CA GLU A 242 -8.25 12.40 -14.97
C GLU A 242 -7.67 13.13 -13.74
N PRO A 243 -8.51 13.76 -12.90
CA PRO A 243 -8.02 14.49 -11.74
C PRO A 243 -7.33 13.60 -10.70
N LYS A 244 -6.44 14.21 -9.91
CA LYS A 244 -5.79 13.58 -8.74
C LYS A 244 -6.31 14.22 -7.47
N CYS A 245 -6.78 13.40 -6.53
CA CYS A 245 -7.21 13.85 -5.22
C CYS A 245 -6.01 13.88 -4.27
N TRP A 246 -5.85 14.98 -3.56
CA TRP A 246 -4.82 15.18 -2.55
C TRP A 246 -5.44 15.51 -1.21
N TYR A 247 -4.84 14.98 -0.16
CA TYR A 247 -5.05 15.36 1.22
C TYR A 247 -3.73 15.86 1.78
N GLY A 248 -3.78 16.95 2.55
CA GLY A 248 -2.62 17.60 3.13
C GLY A 248 -2.86 17.97 4.59
N VAL A 249 -1.84 17.76 5.40
CA VAL A 249 -1.75 18.19 6.80
C VAL A 249 -0.61 19.20 6.91
N PRO A 250 -0.83 20.39 7.49
CA PRO A 250 0.22 21.40 7.65
C PRO A 250 1.43 20.85 8.42
N GLY A 251 2.64 21.24 8.03
CA GLY A 251 3.86 20.76 8.70
C GLY A 251 3.96 21.10 10.20
N ALA A 252 3.27 22.15 10.67
CA ALA A 252 3.14 22.46 12.10
C ALA A 252 2.40 21.35 12.89
N GLU A 253 1.52 20.62 12.22
CA GLU A 253 0.68 19.56 12.79
C GLU A 253 1.25 18.15 12.56
N ALA A 254 2.46 18.03 11.99
CA ALA A 254 3.11 16.74 11.72
C ALA A 254 3.18 15.85 12.97
N ASN A 255 3.60 16.41 14.11
CA ASN A 255 3.64 15.66 15.37
C ASN A 255 2.25 15.17 15.81
N ALA A 256 1.20 15.96 15.55
CA ALA A 256 -0.17 15.58 15.90
C ALA A 256 -0.67 14.46 14.99
N PHE A 257 -0.40 14.56 13.68
CA PHE A 257 -0.65 13.51 12.71
C PHE A 257 -0.01 12.18 13.12
N GLU A 258 1.30 12.17 13.42
CA GLU A 258 2.00 10.93 13.77
C GLU A 258 1.45 10.28 15.04
N ARG A 259 1.04 11.08 16.05
CA ARG A 259 0.39 10.55 17.26
C ARG A 259 -0.94 9.90 16.94
N VAL A 260 -1.75 10.50 16.06
CA VAL A 260 -3.04 9.92 15.66
C VAL A 260 -2.83 8.65 14.84
N MET A 261 -1.87 8.62 13.92
CA MET A 261 -1.51 7.42 13.15
C MET A 261 -1.13 6.26 14.08
N ARG A 262 -0.22 6.51 15.04
CA ARG A 262 0.19 5.50 16.04
C ARG A 262 -0.97 4.98 16.88
N LYS A 263 -1.88 5.87 17.28
CA LYS A 263 -3.07 5.50 18.06
C LYS A 263 -4.12 4.73 17.23
N ALA A 264 -4.25 5.05 15.95
CA ALA A 264 -5.26 4.44 15.08
C ALA A 264 -4.86 3.04 14.62
N LEU A 265 -3.56 2.75 14.53
CA LEU A 265 -3.02 1.49 13.98
C LEU A 265 -1.94 0.90 14.92
N PRO A 266 -2.25 0.64 16.21
CA PRO A 266 -1.25 0.24 17.20
C PRO A 266 -0.51 -1.04 16.80
N ASP A 267 -1.25 -2.08 16.37
CA ASP A 267 -0.67 -3.37 15.99
C ASP A 267 0.32 -3.26 14.83
N LEU A 268 0.06 -2.34 13.89
CA LEU A 268 0.91 -2.14 12.72
C LEU A 268 2.21 -1.39 13.08
N PHE A 269 2.14 -0.44 14.01
CA PHE A 269 3.32 0.25 14.54
C PHE A 269 4.12 -0.60 15.52
N ASP A 270 3.48 -1.51 16.26
CA ASP A 270 4.17 -2.48 17.12
C ASP A 270 4.95 -3.49 16.27
N ALA A 271 4.38 -3.92 15.14
CA ALA A 271 5.07 -4.77 14.17
C ALA A 271 6.17 -4.02 13.39
N GLN A 272 5.92 -2.77 12.99
CA GLN A 272 6.85 -1.94 12.24
C GLN A 272 6.89 -0.49 12.78
N PRO A 273 7.81 -0.19 13.72
CA PRO A 273 7.92 1.14 14.31
C PRO A 273 8.21 2.26 13.30
N ASP A 274 8.81 1.93 12.16
CA ASP A 274 9.18 2.80 11.06
C ASP A 274 8.13 2.84 9.92
N LEU A 275 6.92 2.30 10.14
CA LEU A 275 5.82 2.24 9.16
C LEU A 275 5.58 3.53 8.37
N LEU A 276 5.71 4.69 9.01
CA LEU A 276 5.50 5.99 8.36
C LEU A 276 6.50 6.30 7.25
N PHE A 277 7.66 5.64 7.26
CA PHE A 277 8.69 5.78 6.23
C PHE A 277 8.51 4.79 5.08
N HIS A 278 7.62 3.81 5.21
CA HIS A 278 7.43 2.76 4.21
C HIS A 278 6.41 3.10 3.12
N LEU A 279 5.73 4.26 3.19
CA LEU A 279 4.83 4.74 2.13
C LEU A 279 3.66 3.79 1.78
N VAL A 280 3.20 2.97 2.73
CA VAL A 280 2.21 1.91 2.47
C VAL A 280 0.87 2.07 3.19
N THR A 281 0.76 3.07 4.08
CA THR A 281 -0.42 3.20 4.95
C THR A 281 -1.30 4.39 4.59
N MET A 282 -2.57 4.11 4.31
CA MET A 282 -3.62 5.12 4.17
C MET A 282 -4.51 5.15 5.40
N LEU A 283 -4.72 6.33 5.96
CA LEU A 283 -5.70 6.59 7.01
C LEU A 283 -6.72 7.60 6.49
N ASN A 284 -8.02 7.31 6.66
CA ASN A 284 -9.09 8.21 6.24
C ASN A 284 -8.93 9.60 6.93
N PRO A 285 -8.92 10.71 6.18
CA PRO A 285 -8.89 12.08 6.70
C PRO A 285 -9.89 12.34 7.84
N SER A 286 -11.06 11.70 7.79
CA SER A 286 -12.10 11.84 8.82
C SER A 286 -11.61 11.40 10.20
N VAL A 287 -10.72 10.39 10.27
CA VAL A 287 -10.12 9.92 11.54
C VAL A 287 -9.17 10.97 12.11
N LEU A 288 -8.37 11.61 11.25
CA LEU A 288 -7.46 12.69 11.63
C LEU A 288 -8.25 13.89 12.16
N GLN A 289 -9.27 14.32 11.41
CA GLN A 289 -10.15 15.43 11.79
C GLN A 289 -10.88 15.17 13.11
N ALA A 290 -11.40 13.95 13.32
CA ALA A 290 -12.06 13.55 14.57
C ALA A 290 -11.12 13.57 15.78
N ASN A 291 -9.80 13.47 15.57
CA ASN A 291 -8.77 13.59 16.61
C ASN A 291 -8.10 14.97 16.65
N GLY A 292 -8.69 15.98 16.00
CA GLY A 292 -8.25 17.38 16.07
C GLY A 292 -7.08 17.74 15.15
N VAL A 293 -6.70 16.88 14.20
CA VAL A 293 -5.68 17.19 13.20
C VAL A 293 -6.35 17.80 11.97
N PRO A 294 -6.00 19.03 11.55
CA PRO A 294 -6.59 19.64 10.37
C PRO A 294 -6.11 18.93 9.11
N VAL A 295 -7.05 18.56 8.25
CA VAL A 295 -6.79 17.99 6.93
C VAL A 295 -7.48 18.86 5.88
N TYR A 296 -6.74 19.24 4.86
CA TYR A 296 -7.22 19.96 3.69
C TYR A 296 -7.18 19.06 2.47
N SER A 297 -8.12 19.23 1.55
CA SER A 297 -8.11 18.51 0.29
C SER A 297 -8.06 19.44 -0.92
N VAL A 298 -7.44 18.96 -2.00
CA VAL A 298 -7.45 19.65 -3.29
C VAL A 298 -7.62 18.63 -4.41
N MET A 299 -8.37 19.01 -5.42
CA MET A 299 -8.50 18.25 -6.66
C MET A 299 -7.59 18.88 -7.71
N GLN A 300 -6.55 18.16 -8.11
CA GLN A 300 -5.62 18.61 -9.13
C GLN A 300 -6.16 18.23 -10.51
N GLU A 301 -6.42 19.23 -11.35
CA GLU A 301 -6.82 19.03 -12.75
C GLU A 301 -5.58 18.98 -13.66
N PRO A 302 -5.68 18.37 -14.86
CA PRO A 302 -4.64 18.46 -15.87
C PRO A 302 -4.20 19.91 -16.14
N GLY A 303 -2.89 20.13 -16.17
CA GLY A 303 -2.27 21.45 -16.28
C GLY A 303 -2.08 22.19 -14.96
N ASN A 304 -2.49 21.63 -13.82
CA ASN A 304 -2.31 22.24 -12.51
C ASN A 304 -1.01 21.78 -11.82
N PHE A 305 -0.42 22.69 -11.05
CA PHE A 305 0.61 22.38 -10.07
C PHE A 305 -0.01 22.18 -8.68
N VAL A 306 0.51 21.23 -7.92
CA VAL A 306 0.31 21.10 -6.46
C VAL A 306 1.67 21.25 -5.79
N ILE A 307 1.76 22.13 -4.80
CA ILE A 307 3.00 22.40 -4.06
C ILE A 307 2.83 21.91 -2.62
N THR A 308 3.74 21.05 -2.18
CA THR A 308 3.82 20.56 -0.81
C THR A 308 4.89 21.34 -0.05
N PHE A 309 4.54 21.81 1.14
CA PHE A 309 5.46 22.56 2.01
C PHE A 309 6.28 21.63 2.90
N PRO A 310 7.44 22.09 3.40
CA PRO A 310 8.29 21.34 4.31
C PRO A 310 7.51 20.65 5.43
N ARG A 311 7.83 19.36 5.63
CA ARG A 311 7.26 18.53 6.70
C ARG A 311 5.73 18.38 6.67
N SER A 312 5.08 18.75 5.57
CA SER A 312 3.62 18.64 5.43
C SER A 312 3.27 17.23 4.97
N TYR A 313 2.56 16.49 5.83
CA TYR A 313 2.09 15.15 5.46
C TYR A 313 1.08 15.27 4.33
N HIS A 314 1.23 14.43 3.32
CA HIS A 314 0.30 14.40 2.20
C HIS A 314 0.12 12.99 1.67
N GLY A 315 -1.04 12.74 1.09
CA GLY A 315 -1.45 11.45 0.54
C GLY A 315 -2.65 11.63 -0.36
N GLY A 316 -3.03 10.60 -1.11
CA GLY A 316 -4.17 10.70 -2.01
C GLY A 316 -4.21 9.60 -3.06
N PHE A 317 -5.03 9.81 -4.08
CA PHE A 317 -5.29 8.82 -5.11
C PHE A 317 -5.73 9.46 -6.43
N ASN A 318 -5.59 8.70 -7.51
CA ASN A 318 -5.97 9.11 -8.86
C ASN A 318 -7.41 8.69 -9.18
N LEU A 319 -8.19 9.58 -9.80
CA LEU A 319 -9.57 9.27 -10.21
C LEU A 319 -9.63 8.46 -11.52
N GLY A 320 -8.47 8.19 -12.13
CA GLY A 320 -8.35 7.42 -13.36
C GLY A 320 -6.95 7.43 -13.93
N ASN A 321 -6.88 7.14 -15.23
CA ASN A 321 -5.63 7.19 -15.97
C ASN A 321 -5.03 8.61 -15.98
N THR A 322 -3.77 8.74 -15.55
CA THR A 322 -3.05 10.01 -15.40
C THR A 322 -1.56 9.87 -15.73
N CYS A 323 -0.95 11.00 -16.07
CA CYS A 323 0.49 11.13 -16.17
C CYS A 323 0.94 12.41 -15.47
N HIS A 324 1.82 12.31 -14.48
CA HIS A 324 2.28 13.43 -13.68
C HIS A 324 3.76 13.36 -13.36
N THR A 325 4.34 14.50 -13.02
CA THR A 325 5.75 14.67 -12.64
C THR A 325 5.78 15.41 -11.31
N PRO A 326 6.13 14.75 -10.19
CA PRO A 326 6.42 15.40 -8.91
C PRO A 326 7.78 16.10 -8.88
#